data_AF-A0A1I0CZ95-F1
#
_entry.id   AF-A0A1I0CZ95-F1
#
_cell.length_a   1.000
_cell.length_b   1.000
_cell.length_c   1.000
_cell.angle_alpha   90.00
_cell.angle_beta   90.00
_cell.angle_gamma   90.00
#
_symmetry.space_group_name_H-M   'P 1'
#
loop_
_entity.id
_entity.type
_entity.pdbx_description
1 polymer ?
#
loop_
_entity_poly.entity_id
_entity_poly.type
_entity_poly.pdbx_seq_one_letter_code
_entity_poly.pdbx_strand_id
1 'polypeptide(L)'
;MSVNTPQQIAEITIEAGVKKSHMPTPAILVLGFLAGAFIALGFLLDIHVSTMIPAPWASLGNLMGAAVFPLGLILVILAGGELLTGNMMSLPTAMFAGRVPLSAVARNWALVTLANLLGALFVAYFFGHVLGLTEGAYLAKTLAIAKAKASADFSQAFISGIGCNWLVCLAVWLSYASKDVTGKILGMWFPIMAFVAIGFQHVVANMFVIPAAIFADALSWTDFIENFVAVFLGNAVGGAIFVGLAYYVSYSKAIQASATGVTAASIEQQTGSQI
;
A
#
# COMPACT_ATOMS: atom_id res chain seq x y z
N MET A 1 4.46 -0.63 28.03
CA MET A 1 3.95 -1.70 27.14
C MET A 1 4.43 -1.40 25.73
N SER A 2 5.14 -2.35 25.10
CA SER A 2 5.77 -2.19 23.77
C SER A 2 4.83 -2.40 22.58
N VAL A 3 3.57 -2.75 22.86
CA VAL A 3 2.54 -3.04 21.85
C VAL A 3 1.32 -2.15 22.05
N ASN A 4 0.84 -1.53 20.97
CA ASN A 4 -0.38 -0.75 20.94
C ASN A 4 -1.59 -1.67 20.71
N THR A 5 -2.69 -1.45 21.42
CA THR A 5 -3.95 -2.20 21.19
C THR A 5 -4.58 -1.79 19.86
N PRO A 6 -5.47 -2.60 19.27
CA PRO A 6 -6.21 -2.20 18.06
C PRO A 6 -6.93 -0.85 18.19
N GLN A 7 -7.46 -0.52 19.37
CA GLN A 7 -8.06 0.79 19.65
C GLN A 7 -7.03 1.93 19.50
N GLN A 8 -5.85 1.78 20.12
CA GLN A 8 -4.79 2.77 20.02
C GLN A 8 -4.27 2.92 18.59
N ILE A 9 -4.21 1.82 17.83
CA ILE A 9 -3.82 1.87 16.42
C ILE A 9 -4.85 2.64 15.58
N ALA A 10 -6.14 2.52 15.89
CA ALA A 10 -7.19 3.29 15.22
C ALA A 10 -6.99 4.81 15.44
N GLU A 11 -6.69 5.23 16.67
CA GLU A 11 -6.36 6.62 17.00
C GLU A 11 -5.11 7.11 16.25
N ILE A 12 -4.03 6.33 16.29
CA ILE A 12 -2.78 6.62 15.55
C ILE A 12 -3.06 6.76 14.05
N THR A 13 -3.93 5.93 13.49
CA THR A 13 -4.30 5.97 12.06
C THR A 13 -5.06 7.25 11.71
N ILE A 14 -5.98 7.69 12.58
CA ILE A 14 -6.69 8.97 12.43
C ILE A 14 -5.70 10.13 12.49
N GLU A 15 -4.82 10.15 13.50
CA GLU A 15 -3.80 11.20 13.64
C GLU A 15 -2.86 11.25 12.44
N ALA A 16 -2.44 10.09 11.92
CA ALA A 16 -1.66 10.00 10.70
C ALA A 16 -2.40 10.61 9.51
N GLY A 17 -3.71 10.33 9.36
CA GLY A 17 -4.56 10.93 8.33
C GLY A 17 -4.65 12.46 8.46
N VAL A 18 -4.86 12.97 9.68
CA VAL A 18 -4.88 14.42 9.96
C VAL A 18 -3.54 15.06 9.60
N LYS A 19 -2.42 14.48 10.04
CA LYS A 19 -1.08 14.98 9.73
C LYS A 19 -0.83 15.04 8.22
N LYS A 20 -1.20 14.00 7.49
CA LYS A 20 -1.04 13.91 6.03
C LYS A 20 -1.91 14.93 5.27
N SER A 21 -3.09 15.25 5.78
CA SER A 21 -3.97 16.24 5.16
C SER A 21 -3.39 17.66 5.15
N HIS A 22 -2.60 18.01 6.18
CA HIS A 22 -1.95 19.32 6.34
C HIS A 22 -0.54 19.37 5.75
N MET A 23 -0.08 18.29 5.11
CA MET A 23 1.28 18.25 4.57
C MET A 23 1.43 19.25 3.40
N PRO A 24 2.50 20.06 3.38
CA PRO A 24 2.79 20.96 2.26
C PRO A 24 2.98 20.19 0.95
N THR A 25 2.50 20.76 -0.17
CA THR A 25 2.62 20.14 -1.50
C THR A 25 4.05 19.69 -1.84
N PRO A 26 5.13 20.48 -1.60
CA PRO A 26 6.49 20.04 -1.92
C PRO A 26 6.91 18.77 -1.16
N ALA A 27 6.52 18.65 0.11
CA ALA A 27 6.80 17.47 0.90
C ALA A 27 6.04 16.24 0.37
N ILE A 28 4.76 16.39 -0.01
CA ILE A 28 3.97 15.34 -0.65
C ILE A 28 4.65 14.86 -1.94
N LEU A 29 5.12 15.78 -2.77
CA LEU A 29 5.75 15.44 -4.06
C LEU A 29 7.08 14.72 -3.88
N VAL A 30 7.95 15.19 -2.98
CA VAL A 30 9.26 14.56 -2.72
C VAL A 30 9.09 13.20 -2.05
N LEU A 31 8.31 13.12 -0.96
CA LEU A 31 8.09 11.87 -0.24
C LEU A 31 7.27 10.88 -1.06
N GLY A 32 6.37 11.38 -1.92
CA GLY A 32 5.62 10.56 -2.87
C GLY A 32 6.51 10.00 -3.98
N PHE A 33 7.44 10.79 -4.51
CA PHE A 33 8.43 10.29 -5.48
C PHE A 33 9.27 9.18 -4.86
N LEU A 34 9.79 9.39 -3.66
CA LEU A 34 10.59 8.39 -2.94
C LEU A 34 9.78 7.11 -2.67
N ALA A 35 8.52 7.24 -2.24
CA ALA A 35 7.67 6.07 -2.01
C ALA A 35 7.41 5.25 -3.29
N GLY A 36 7.16 5.92 -4.42
CA GLY A 36 7.04 5.26 -5.71
C GLY A 36 8.30 4.50 -6.10
N ALA A 37 9.46 5.15 -5.95
CA ALA A 37 10.75 4.54 -6.22
C ALA A 37 11.06 3.36 -5.29
N PHE A 38 10.72 3.44 -3.99
CA PHE A 38 10.95 2.35 -3.03
C PHE A 38 10.10 1.12 -3.36
N ILE A 39 8.82 1.28 -3.70
CA ILE A 39 7.99 0.17 -4.15
C ILE A 39 8.54 -0.44 -5.44
N ALA A 40 8.98 0.38 -6.39
CA ALA A 40 9.61 -0.08 -7.62
C ALA A 40 10.92 -0.86 -7.36
N LEU A 41 11.75 -0.43 -6.41
CA LEU A 41 12.95 -1.15 -6.00
C LEU A 41 12.64 -2.50 -5.36
N GLY A 42 11.59 -2.58 -4.53
CA GLY A 42 11.10 -3.86 -3.99
C GLY A 42 10.66 -4.82 -5.10
N PHE A 43 9.98 -4.30 -6.13
CA PHE A 43 9.57 -5.10 -7.30
C PHE A 43 10.76 -5.50 -8.17
N LEU A 44 11.72 -4.60 -8.39
CA LEU A 44 12.94 -4.91 -9.12
C LEU A 44 13.70 -6.06 -8.43
N LEU A 45 13.79 -6.04 -7.11
CA LEU A 45 14.39 -7.12 -6.33
C LEU A 45 13.62 -8.44 -6.45
N ASP A 46 12.29 -8.41 -6.43
CA ASP A 46 11.42 -9.58 -6.69
C ASP A 46 11.71 -10.20 -8.06
N ILE A 47 11.75 -9.40 -9.13
CA ILE A 47 12.07 -9.86 -10.49
C ILE A 47 13.45 -10.54 -10.51
N HIS A 48 14.45 -9.94 -9.85
CA HIS A 48 15.81 -10.47 -9.84
C HIS A 48 15.90 -11.80 -9.10
N VAL A 49 15.41 -11.86 -7.87
CA VAL A 49 15.47 -13.08 -7.05
C VAL A 49 14.67 -14.21 -7.69
N SER A 50 13.48 -13.91 -8.22
CA SER A 50 12.65 -14.92 -8.86
C SER A 50 13.23 -15.43 -10.18
N THR A 51 14.02 -14.61 -10.90
CA THR A 51 14.72 -15.00 -12.14
C THR A 51 15.97 -15.84 -11.87
N MET A 52 16.65 -15.63 -10.74
CA MET A 52 17.85 -16.39 -10.35
C MET A 52 17.55 -17.87 -10.02
N ILE A 53 16.29 -18.21 -9.78
CA ILE A 53 15.87 -19.58 -9.47
C ILE A 53 15.54 -20.35 -10.77
N PRO A 54 16.14 -21.54 -11.00
CA PRO A 54 15.90 -22.32 -12.21
C PRO A 54 14.43 -22.70 -12.42
N ALA A 55 14.02 -22.86 -13.69
CA ALA A 55 12.64 -23.16 -14.08
C ALA A 55 11.97 -24.37 -13.36
N PRO A 56 12.66 -25.49 -13.07
CA PRO A 56 12.08 -26.59 -12.29
C PRO A 56 11.61 -26.18 -10.89
N TRP A 57 12.12 -25.06 -10.37
CA TRP A 57 11.83 -24.50 -9.05
C TRP A 57 11.08 -23.16 -9.15
N ALA A 58 10.38 -22.89 -10.26
CA ALA A 58 9.72 -21.60 -10.50
C ALA A 58 8.77 -21.16 -9.37
N SER A 59 8.04 -22.09 -8.75
CA SER A 59 7.17 -21.78 -7.60
C SER A 59 7.95 -21.29 -6.38
N LEU A 60 9.12 -21.89 -6.12
CA LEU A 60 10.02 -21.41 -5.07
C LEU A 60 10.60 -20.05 -5.45
N GLY A 61 10.94 -19.82 -6.72
CA GLY A 61 11.37 -18.51 -7.23
C GLY A 61 10.32 -17.42 -6.98
N ASN A 62 9.05 -17.68 -7.26
CA ASN A 62 7.95 -16.76 -6.96
C ASN A 62 7.80 -16.49 -5.46
N LEU A 63 7.93 -17.53 -4.62
CA LEU A 63 7.85 -17.37 -3.17
C LEU A 63 9.02 -16.54 -2.62
N MET A 64 10.23 -16.78 -3.10
CA MET A 64 11.43 -16.04 -2.69
C MET A 64 11.37 -14.58 -3.16
N GLY A 65 10.90 -14.34 -4.39
CA GLY A 65 10.63 -13.01 -4.91
C GLY A 65 9.58 -12.26 -4.08
N ALA A 66 8.46 -12.92 -3.76
CA ALA A 66 7.45 -12.38 -2.86
C ALA A 66 7.98 -12.11 -1.45
N ALA A 67 8.92 -12.92 -0.95
CA ALA A 67 9.51 -12.73 0.37
C ALA A 67 10.45 -11.52 0.45
N VAL A 68 11.04 -11.07 -0.67
CA VAL A 68 11.94 -9.90 -0.70
C VAL A 68 11.26 -8.61 -1.11
N PHE A 69 10.09 -8.68 -1.78
CA PHE A 69 9.27 -7.53 -2.13
C PHE A 69 8.95 -6.57 -0.95
N PRO A 70 8.72 -7.04 0.30
CA PRO A 70 8.44 -6.17 1.45
C PRO A 70 9.47 -5.07 1.70
N LEU A 71 10.69 -5.17 1.16
CA LEU A 71 11.70 -4.12 1.17
C LEU A 71 11.10 -2.74 0.81
N GLY A 72 10.25 -2.68 -0.21
CA GLY A 72 9.65 -1.42 -0.66
C GLY A 72 8.83 -0.73 0.44
N LEU A 73 7.93 -1.45 1.11
CA LEU A 73 7.12 -0.86 2.19
C LEU A 73 7.95 -0.58 3.45
N ILE A 74 8.95 -1.43 3.74
CA ILE A 74 9.88 -1.20 4.85
C ILE A 74 10.60 0.14 4.69
N LEU A 75 11.09 0.45 3.49
CA LEU A 75 11.71 1.74 3.18
C LEU A 75 10.70 2.89 3.32
N VAL A 76 9.49 2.75 2.76
CA VAL A 76 8.43 3.76 2.87
C VAL A 76 8.13 4.12 4.32
N ILE A 77 7.97 3.11 5.20
CA ILE A 77 7.57 3.35 6.59
C ILE A 77 8.75 3.78 7.48
N LEU A 78 9.95 3.23 7.29
CA LEU A 78 11.09 3.51 8.17
C LEU A 78 11.98 4.66 7.71
N ALA A 79 12.26 4.77 6.41
CA ALA A 79 13.03 5.89 5.85
C ALA A 79 12.16 7.13 5.62
N GLY A 80 10.85 6.92 5.44
CA GLY A 80 9.87 7.97 5.21
C GLY A 80 9.51 8.11 3.74
N GLY A 81 8.22 8.03 3.47
CA GLY A 81 7.64 8.20 2.14
C GLY A 81 6.12 8.35 2.24
N GLU A 82 5.53 9.00 1.25
CA GLU A 82 4.08 9.15 1.15
C GLU A 82 3.54 8.18 0.10
N LEU A 83 3.00 7.06 0.56
CA LEU A 83 2.50 6.00 -0.30
C LEU A 83 0.98 6.09 -0.45
N LEU A 84 0.51 6.14 -1.69
CA LEU A 84 -0.91 6.24 -2.05
C LEU A 84 -1.78 5.21 -1.33
N THR A 85 -1.37 3.94 -1.36
CA THR A 85 -2.17 2.83 -0.84
C THR A 85 -2.34 2.87 0.68
N GLY A 86 -1.32 3.30 1.43
CA GLY A 86 -1.46 3.58 2.87
C GLY A 86 -2.28 4.85 3.16
N ASN A 87 -2.24 5.83 2.25
CA ASN A 87 -3.07 7.04 2.32
C ASN A 87 -4.54 6.73 2.00
N MET A 88 -4.82 5.65 1.26
CA MET A 88 -6.17 5.15 1.01
C MET A 88 -6.85 4.56 2.25
N MET A 89 -6.11 4.27 3.33
CA MET A 89 -6.68 3.95 4.65
C MET A 89 -6.68 5.19 5.55
N SER A 90 -5.51 5.77 5.82
CA SER A 90 -5.35 6.78 6.88
C SER A 90 -6.20 8.04 6.70
N LEU A 91 -6.27 8.58 5.48
CA LEU A 91 -7.06 9.79 5.19
C LEU A 91 -8.58 9.54 5.27
N PRO A 92 -9.14 8.50 4.65
CA PRO A 92 -10.54 8.14 4.86
C PRO A 92 -10.89 7.88 6.32
N THR A 93 -10.05 7.19 7.10
CA THR A 93 -10.29 7.00 8.54
C THR A 93 -10.42 8.34 9.28
N ALA A 94 -9.52 9.29 9.01
CA ALA A 94 -9.60 10.64 9.58
C ALA A 94 -10.85 11.41 9.10
N MET A 95 -11.27 11.19 7.85
CA MET A 95 -12.49 11.78 7.29
C MET A 95 -13.75 11.24 7.97
N PHE A 96 -13.83 9.92 8.17
CA PHE A 96 -14.95 9.29 8.89
C PHE A 96 -15.03 9.75 10.34
N ALA A 97 -13.88 10.04 10.96
CA ALA A 97 -13.78 10.65 12.28
C ALA A 97 -14.15 12.16 12.31
N GLY A 98 -14.52 12.74 11.17
CA GLY A 98 -14.89 14.16 11.05
C GLY A 98 -13.72 15.13 11.21
N ARG A 99 -12.46 14.64 11.13
CA ARG A 99 -11.25 15.45 11.38
C ARG A 99 -10.70 16.12 10.13
N VAL A 100 -11.04 15.61 8.93
CA VAL A 100 -10.60 16.16 7.65
C VAL A 100 -11.74 16.10 6.63
N PRO A 101 -11.83 17.08 5.70
CA PRO A 101 -12.85 17.06 4.66
C PRO A 101 -12.48 16.11 3.50
N LEU A 102 -13.48 15.66 2.74
CA LEU A 102 -13.28 14.83 1.53
C LEU A 102 -12.35 15.49 0.50
N SER A 103 -12.37 16.83 0.39
CA SER A 103 -11.48 17.59 -0.50
C SER A 103 -10.00 17.39 -0.16
N ALA A 104 -9.66 17.22 1.13
CA ALA A 104 -8.29 16.95 1.55
C ALA A 104 -7.85 15.53 1.15
N VAL A 105 -8.76 14.55 1.23
CA VAL A 105 -8.51 13.17 0.76
C VAL A 105 -8.24 13.17 -0.75
N ALA A 106 -9.13 13.78 -1.53
CA ALA A 106 -9.00 13.86 -2.99
C ALA A 106 -7.73 14.59 -3.43
N ARG A 107 -7.40 15.73 -2.81
CA ARG A 107 -6.16 16.48 -3.09
C ARG A 107 -4.92 15.62 -2.82
N ASN A 108 -4.86 14.97 -1.66
CA ASN A 108 -3.70 14.16 -1.31
C ASN A 108 -3.55 12.96 -2.27
N TRP A 109 -4.63 12.22 -2.53
CA TRP A 109 -4.60 11.09 -3.44
C TRP A 109 -4.15 11.51 -4.84
N ALA A 110 -4.64 12.63 -5.38
CA ALA A 110 -4.22 13.11 -6.69
C ALA A 110 -2.70 13.42 -6.73
N LEU A 111 -2.21 14.18 -5.75
CA LEU A 111 -0.80 14.58 -5.69
C LEU A 111 0.14 13.39 -5.46
N VAL A 112 -0.20 12.51 -4.52
CA VAL A 112 0.59 11.32 -4.18
C VAL A 112 0.59 10.32 -5.33
N THR A 113 -0.54 10.14 -6.03
CA THR A 113 -0.62 9.27 -7.22
C THR A 113 0.36 9.74 -8.28
N LEU A 114 0.37 11.03 -8.59
CA LEU A 114 1.30 11.60 -9.57
C LEU A 114 2.76 11.42 -9.12
N ALA A 115 3.06 11.73 -7.87
CA ALA A 115 4.41 11.60 -7.33
C ALA A 115 4.90 10.15 -7.30
N ASN A 116 4.07 9.20 -6.83
CA ASN A 116 4.36 7.77 -6.83
C ASN A 116 4.59 7.26 -8.26
N LEU A 117 3.77 7.68 -9.22
CA LEU A 117 3.96 7.34 -10.64
C LEU A 117 5.31 7.83 -11.16
N LEU A 118 5.66 9.10 -10.91
CA LEU A 118 6.95 9.64 -11.34
C LEU A 118 8.14 8.89 -10.72
N GLY A 119 8.06 8.52 -9.45
CA GLY A 119 9.09 7.70 -8.79
C GLY A 119 9.20 6.29 -9.37
N ALA A 120 8.07 5.65 -9.65
CA ALA A 120 8.05 4.32 -10.25
C ALA A 120 8.55 4.33 -11.70
N LEU A 121 8.17 5.34 -12.49
CA LEU A 121 8.66 5.55 -13.86
C LEU A 121 10.16 5.84 -13.89
N PHE A 122 10.68 6.61 -12.93
CA PHE A 122 12.11 6.85 -12.80
C PHE A 122 12.87 5.52 -12.66
N VAL A 123 12.44 4.64 -11.76
CA VAL A 123 13.08 3.33 -11.58
C VAL A 123 12.88 2.43 -12.80
N ALA A 124 11.68 2.38 -13.38
CA ALA A 124 11.39 1.60 -14.58
C ALA A 124 12.27 2.01 -15.77
N TYR A 125 12.47 3.32 -15.97
CA TYR A 125 13.27 3.83 -17.08
C TYR A 125 14.77 3.75 -16.80
N PHE A 126 15.26 4.38 -15.73
CA PHE A 126 16.70 4.46 -15.50
C PHE A 126 17.30 3.12 -15.04
N PHE A 127 16.64 2.41 -14.14
CA PHE A 127 17.18 1.15 -13.61
C PHE A 127 16.70 -0.03 -14.44
N GLY A 128 15.43 -0.04 -14.85
CA GLY A 128 14.88 -1.10 -15.68
C GLY A 128 15.43 -1.10 -17.11
N HIS A 129 15.19 -0.01 -17.86
CA HIS A 129 15.52 0.09 -19.28
C HIS A 129 16.99 0.49 -19.53
N VAL A 130 17.45 1.64 -19.02
CA VAL A 130 18.81 2.14 -19.31
C VAL A 130 19.91 1.24 -18.74
N LEU A 131 19.77 0.74 -17.50
CA LEU A 131 20.70 -0.24 -16.93
C LEU A 131 20.37 -1.69 -17.35
N GLY A 132 19.23 -1.94 -17.99
CA GLY A 132 18.80 -3.26 -18.43
C GLY A 132 18.38 -4.22 -17.31
N LEU A 133 18.10 -3.74 -16.09
CA LEU A 133 17.76 -4.59 -14.94
C LEU A 133 16.34 -5.17 -15.01
N THR A 134 15.49 -4.74 -15.93
CA THR A 134 14.21 -5.40 -16.24
C THR A 134 14.22 -6.12 -17.59
N GLU A 135 15.34 -6.07 -18.30
CA GLU A 135 15.52 -6.58 -19.65
C GLU A 135 16.58 -7.70 -19.69
N GLY A 136 17.04 -8.09 -20.88
CA GLY A 136 18.02 -9.16 -21.06
C GLY A 136 17.58 -10.46 -20.38
N ALA A 137 18.37 -10.93 -19.41
CA ALA A 137 18.09 -12.14 -18.64
C ALA A 137 16.78 -12.06 -17.82
N TYR A 138 16.34 -10.84 -17.47
CA TYR A 138 15.14 -10.60 -16.64
C TYR A 138 13.88 -10.36 -17.48
N LEU A 139 14.04 -10.09 -18.79
CA LEU A 139 12.94 -9.66 -19.67
C LEU A 139 11.78 -10.65 -19.66
N ALA A 140 12.05 -11.94 -19.79
CA ALA A 140 11.00 -12.97 -19.83
C ALA A 140 10.12 -12.92 -18.56
N LYS A 141 10.73 -12.69 -17.39
CA LYS A 141 10.01 -12.60 -16.11
C LYS A 141 9.22 -11.30 -16.02
N THR A 142 9.84 -10.17 -16.35
CA THR A 142 9.18 -8.86 -16.40
C THR A 142 7.94 -8.90 -17.29
N LEU A 143 8.07 -9.43 -18.51
CA LEU A 143 6.98 -9.52 -19.48
C LEU A 143 5.88 -10.48 -19.02
N ALA A 144 6.23 -11.63 -18.44
CA ALA A 144 5.24 -12.56 -17.93
C ALA A 144 4.36 -11.92 -16.84
N ILE A 145 4.98 -11.19 -15.91
CA ILE A 145 4.24 -10.50 -14.83
C ILE A 145 3.41 -9.33 -15.39
N ALA A 146 4.01 -8.47 -16.23
CA ALA A 146 3.35 -7.30 -16.78
C ALA A 146 2.14 -7.67 -17.64
N LYS A 147 2.31 -8.65 -18.56
CA LYS A 147 1.23 -9.10 -19.44
C LYS A 147 0.09 -9.73 -18.66
N ALA A 148 0.39 -10.58 -17.65
CA ALA A 148 -0.65 -11.17 -16.82
C ALA A 148 -1.49 -10.14 -16.05
N LYS A 149 -0.88 -9.02 -15.65
CA LYS A 149 -1.59 -7.91 -14.99
C LYS A 149 -2.41 -7.08 -15.97
N ALA A 150 -1.82 -6.72 -17.11
CA ALA A 150 -2.45 -5.92 -18.15
C ALA A 150 -3.61 -6.63 -18.85
N SER A 151 -3.55 -7.97 -18.97
CA SER A 151 -4.60 -8.76 -19.62
C SER A 151 -5.81 -9.06 -18.73
N ALA A 152 -5.76 -8.71 -17.44
CA ALA A 152 -6.88 -8.92 -16.54
C ALA A 152 -8.03 -7.98 -16.90
N ASP A 153 -9.25 -8.52 -16.97
CA ASP A 153 -10.42 -7.66 -17.19
C ASP A 153 -10.64 -6.70 -16.02
N PHE A 154 -11.48 -5.69 -16.23
CA PHE A 154 -11.76 -4.67 -15.21
C PHE A 154 -12.21 -5.28 -13.87
N SER A 155 -13.06 -6.31 -13.88
CA SER A 155 -13.62 -6.89 -12.67
C SER A 155 -12.55 -7.69 -11.89
N GLN A 156 -11.75 -8.47 -12.62
CA GLN A 156 -10.62 -9.20 -12.07
C GLN A 156 -9.58 -8.26 -11.46
N ALA A 157 -9.19 -7.21 -12.20
CA ALA A 157 -8.23 -6.22 -11.73
C ALA A 157 -8.77 -5.42 -10.52
N PHE A 158 -10.05 -5.06 -10.53
CA PHE A 158 -10.72 -4.37 -9.43
C PHE A 158 -10.77 -5.22 -8.14
N ILE A 159 -11.28 -6.45 -8.22
CA ILE A 159 -11.37 -7.36 -7.06
C ILE A 159 -9.97 -7.70 -6.53
N SER A 160 -9.02 -7.94 -7.43
CA SER A 160 -7.62 -8.16 -7.08
C SER A 160 -7.02 -6.94 -6.37
N GLY A 161 -7.38 -5.73 -6.80
CA GLY A 161 -7.03 -4.49 -6.13
C GLY A 161 -7.59 -4.37 -4.71
N ILE A 162 -8.83 -4.83 -4.46
CA ILE A 162 -9.41 -4.83 -3.11
C ILE A 162 -8.57 -5.71 -2.18
N GLY A 163 -8.31 -6.95 -2.59
CA GLY A 163 -7.52 -7.90 -1.81
C GLY A 163 -6.10 -7.40 -1.54
N CYS A 164 -5.47 -6.78 -2.55
CA CYS A 164 -4.16 -6.17 -2.39
C CYS A 164 -4.14 -5.12 -1.28
N ASN A 165 -4.99 -4.09 -1.40
CA ASN A 165 -4.85 -2.94 -0.51
C ASN A 165 -5.42 -3.23 0.89
N TRP A 166 -6.26 -4.26 1.04
CA TRP A 166 -6.58 -4.78 2.37
C TRP A 166 -5.30 -5.23 3.09
N LEU A 167 -4.47 -6.07 2.44
CA LEU A 167 -3.22 -6.56 3.02
C LEU A 167 -2.16 -5.45 3.20
N VAL A 168 -2.04 -4.52 2.25
CA VAL A 168 -1.12 -3.38 2.37
C VAL A 168 -1.51 -2.46 3.53
N CYS A 169 -2.79 -2.15 3.68
CA CYS A 169 -3.26 -1.33 4.80
C CYS A 169 -3.11 -2.06 6.14
N LEU A 170 -3.30 -3.37 6.18
CA LEU A 170 -3.00 -4.18 7.37
C LEU A 170 -1.51 -4.23 7.69
N ALA A 171 -0.62 -4.24 6.69
CA ALA A 171 0.82 -4.14 6.92
C ALA A 171 1.16 -2.82 7.64
N VAL A 172 0.61 -1.70 7.16
CA VAL A 172 0.78 -0.38 7.80
C VAL A 172 0.17 -0.37 9.20
N TRP A 173 -1.03 -0.94 9.38
CA TRP A 173 -1.70 -1.08 10.67
C TRP A 173 -0.85 -1.87 11.67
N LEU A 174 -0.32 -3.03 11.28
CA LEU A 174 0.54 -3.86 12.12
C LEU A 174 1.87 -3.16 12.44
N SER A 175 2.38 -2.32 11.53
CA SER A 175 3.54 -1.46 11.83
C SER A 175 3.27 -0.43 12.94
N TYR A 176 2.01 -0.05 13.16
CA TYR A 176 1.63 0.81 14.29
C TYR A 176 1.44 0.02 15.58
N ALA A 177 1.33 -1.31 15.53
CA ALA A 177 1.22 -2.14 16.72
C ALA A 177 2.51 -2.17 17.52
N SER A 178 3.68 -2.14 16.89
CA SER A 178 4.99 -2.19 17.56
C SER A 178 5.67 -0.82 17.60
N LYS A 179 6.39 -0.55 18.69
CA LYS A 179 7.25 0.63 18.86
C LYS A 179 8.70 0.39 18.44
N ASP A 180 9.13 -0.86 18.31
CA ASP A 180 10.48 -1.26 17.92
C ASP A 180 10.58 -1.54 16.42
N VAL A 181 11.76 -1.29 15.83
CA VAL A 181 11.96 -1.41 14.38
C VAL A 181 11.73 -2.85 13.90
N THR A 182 12.18 -3.85 14.65
CA THR A 182 12.07 -5.27 14.29
C THR A 182 10.61 -5.72 14.20
N GLY A 183 9.79 -5.37 15.19
CA GLY A 183 8.36 -5.67 15.20
C GLY A 183 7.62 -4.98 14.05
N LYS A 184 8.00 -3.75 13.68
CA LYS A 184 7.46 -3.08 12.48
C LYS A 184 7.80 -3.83 11.20
N ILE A 185 9.06 -4.24 11.04
CA ILE A 185 9.50 -5.00 9.87
C ILE A 185 8.71 -6.30 9.75
N LEU A 186 8.66 -7.11 10.82
CA LEU A 186 7.95 -8.39 10.80
C LEU A 186 6.45 -8.22 10.59
N GLY A 187 5.84 -7.20 11.19
CA GLY A 187 4.41 -6.89 11.01
C GLY A 187 4.05 -6.50 9.58
N MET A 188 4.97 -5.84 8.85
CA MET A 188 4.78 -5.52 7.43
C MET A 188 5.14 -6.67 6.50
N TRP A 189 6.12 -7.50 6.87
CA TRP A 189 6.69 -8.51 5.97
C TRP A 189 5.65 -9.50 5.46
N PHE A 190 4.93 -10.16 6.37
CA PHE A 190 4.04 -11.26 5.99
C PHE A 190 2.83 -10.83 5.17
N PRO A 191 2.09 -9.74 5.51
CA PRO A 191 0.98 -9.30 4.67
C PRO A 191 1.42 -8.88 3.27
N ILE A 192 2.60 -8.25 3.15
CA ILE A 192 3.14 -7.83 1.85
C ILE A 192 3.59 -9.02 1.02
N MET A 193 4.34 -9.95 1.62
CA MET A 193 4.69 -11.21 0.98
C MET A 193 3.44 -11.97 0.52
N ALA A 194 2.38 -12.01 1.35
CA ALA A 194 1.15 -12.71 1.02
C ALA A 194 0.46 -12.14 -0.23
N PHE A 195 0.30 -10.82 -0.35
CA PHE A 195 -0.40 -10.27 -1.53
C PHE A 195 0.39 -10.54 -2.82
N VAL A 196 1.72 -10.50 -2.76
CA VAL A 196 2.58 -10.76 -3.92
C VAL A 196 2.53 -12.24 -4.29
N ALA A 197 2.64 -13.14 -3.31
CA ALA A 197 2.58 -14.59 -3.54
C ALA A 197 1.20 -15.06 -4.05
N ILE A 198 0.11 -14.43 -3.59
CA ILE A 198 -1.25 -14.69 -4.08
C ILE A 198 -1.46 -14.13 -5.50
N GLY A 199 -0.73 -13.07 -5.88
CA GLY A 199 -0.85 -12.42 -7.19
C GLY A 199 -1.85 -11.26 -7.23
N PHE A 200 -2.11 -10.61 -6.09
CA PHE A 200 -2.96 -9.43 -6.06
C PHE A 200 -2.34 -8.21 -6.78
N GLN A 201 -3.16 -7.27 -7.23
CA GLN A 201 -2.73 -6.10 -7.99
C GLN A 201 -2.57 -4.85 -7.11
N HIS A 202 -1.36 -4.29 -7.07
CA HIS A 202 -1.03 -3.08 -6.32
C HIS A 202 -0.79 -1.93 -7.29
N VAL A 203 -1.57 -0.85 -7.18
CA VAL A 203 -1.55 0.25 -8.16
C VAL A 203 -0.15 0.85 -8.33
N VAL A 204 0.58 1.08 -7.23
CA VAL A 204 1.95 1.68 -7.29
C VAL A 204 2.99 0.67 -7.79
N ALA A 205 2.79 -0.63 -7.57
CA ALA A 205 3.69 -1.64 -8.13
C ALA A 205 3.46 -1.77 -9.65
N ASN A 206 2.21 -1.63 -10.08
CA ASN A 206 1.83 -1.64 -11.49
C ASN A 206 2.31 -0.37 -12.23
N MET A 207 2.47 0.77 -11.53
CA MET A 207 3.16 1.97 -12.07
C MET A 207 4.64 1.74 -12.41
N PHE A 208 5.24 0.63 -11.98
CA PHE A 208 6.60 0.23 -12.34
C PHE A 208 6.59 -0.87 -13.41
N VAL A 209 5.97 -2.02 -13.13
CA VAL A 209 6.18 -3.23 -13.95
C VAL A 209 5.53 -3.14 -15.33
N ILE A 210 4.38 -2.46 -15.45
CA ILE A 210 3.73 -2.27 -16.76
C ILE A 210 4.55 -1.28 -17.60
N PRO A 211 4.94 -0.08 -17.10
CA PRO A 211 5.86 0.79 -17.82
C PRO A 211 7.20 0.16 -18.19
N ALA A 212 7.78 -0.71 -17.34
CA ALA A 212 9.00 -1.45 -17.70
C ALA A 212 8.79 -2.33 -18.95
N ALA A 213 7.62 -2.96 -19.10
CA ALA A 213 7.28 -3.71 -20.31
C ALA A 213 6.93 -2.80 -21.51
N ILE A 214 6.41 -1.59 -21.27
CA ILE A 214 6.19 -0.58 -22.32
C ILE A 214 7.53 -0.09 -22.89
N PHE A 215 8.52 0.20 -22.03
CA PHE A 215 9.86 0.62 -22.46
C PHE A 215 10.63 -0.49 -23.19
N ALA A 216 10.24 -1.75 -22.99
CA ALA A 216 10.71 -2.90 -23.75
C ALA A 216 9.83 -3.24 -24.98
N ASP A 217 9.02 -2.29 -25.45
CA ASP A 217 8.14 -2.39 -26.63
C ASP A 217 7.13 -3.56 -26.61
N ALA A 218 6.77 -4.05 -25.43
CA ALA A 218 5.93 -5.25 -25.28
C ALA A 218 4.49 -4.98 -24.85
N LEU A 219 4.19 -3.78 -24.37
CA LEU A 219 2.87 -3.28 -23.97
C LEU A 219 2.73 -1.80 -24.36
N SER A 220 1.52 -1.28 -24.28
CA SER A 220 1.18 0.11 -24.59
C SER A 220 0.76 0.91 -23.34
N TRP A 221 0.79 2.23 -23.44
CA TRP A 221 0.23 3.11 -22.40
C TRP A 221 -1.27 2.94 -22.22
N THR A 222 -1.99 2.46 -23.24
CA THR A 222 -3.41 2.12 -23.14
C THR A 222 -3.61 0.93 -22.18
N ASP A 223 -2.81 -0.12 -22.33
CA ASP A 223 -2.83 -1.29 -21.42
C ASP A 223 -2.58 -0.87 -19.96
N PHE A 224 -1.67 0.09 -19.77
CA PHE A 224 -1.41 0.66 -18.45
C PHE A 224 -2.63 1.41 -17.90
N ILE A 225 -3.26 2.29 -18.67
CA ILE A 225 -4.39 3.11 -18.20
C ILE A 225 -5.59 2.23 -17.85
N GLU A 226 -5.92 1.24 -18.68
CA GLU A 226 -7.03 0.32 -18.43
C GLU A 226 -6.83 -0.47 -17.12
N ASN A 227 -5.63 -1.02 -16.92
CA ASN A 227 -5.26 -1.67 -15.67
C ASN A 227 -5.28 -0.69 -14.49
N PHE A 228 -4.68 0.49 -14.65
CA PHE A 228 -4.51 1.48 -13.62
C PHE A 228 -5.84 1.90 -13.00
N VAL A 229 -6.86 2.19 -13.82
CA VAL A 229 -8.17 2.64 -13.33
C VAL A 229 -8.83 1.56 -12.47
N ALA A 230 -8.86 0.31 -12.95
CA ALA A 230 -9.48 -0.79 -12.21
C ALA A 230 -8.77 -1.05 -10.87
N VAL A 231 -7.44 -1.13 -10.89
CA VAL A 231 -6.63 -1.41 -9.70
C VAL A 231 -6.65 -0.24 -8.71
N PHE A 232 -6.64 1.01 -9.19
CA PHE A 232 -6.77 2.19 -8.35
C PHE A 232 -8.09 2.18 -7.57
N LEU A 233 -9.21 1.93 -8.25
CA LEU A 233 -10.52 1.85 -7.61
C LEU A 233 -10.60 0.68 -6.62
N GLY A 234 -10.06 -0.48 -7.00
CA GLY A 234 -10.00 -1.64 -6.13
C GLY A 234 -9.19 -1.36 -4.86
N ASN A 235 -7.99 -0.78 -5.02
CA ASN A 235 -7.15 -0.39 -3.90
C ASN A 235 -7.84 0.67 -3.02
N ALA A 236 -8.54 1.65 -3.60
CA ALA A 236 -9.29 2.66 -2.84
C ALA A 236 -10.36 2.00 -1.95
N VAL A 237 -11.11 1.03 -2.48
CA VAL A 237 -12.11 0.27 -1.71
C VAL A 237 -11.46 -0.59 -0.62
N GLY A 238 -10.38 -1.31 -0.95
CA GLY A 238 -9.66 -2.15 0.02
C GLY A 238 -9.11 -1.34 1.20
N GLY A 239 -8.55 -0.16 0.96
CA GLY A 239 -8.02 0.70 2.01
C GLY A 239 -9.11 1.45 2.79
N ALA A 240 -10.01 2.13 2.08
CA ALA A 240 -10.98 3.02 2.71
C ALA A 240 -12.10 2.27 3.42
N ILE A 241 -12.59 1.16 2.84
CA ILE A 241 -13.76 0.45 3.36
C ILE A 241 -13.33 -0.72 4.25
N PHE A 242 -12.54 -1.66 3.72
CA PHE A 242 -12.21 -2.90 4.43
C PHE A 242 -11.26 -2.72 5.60
N VAL A 243 -10.50 -1.61 5.63
CA VAL A 243 -9.67 -1.25 6.78
C VAL A 243 -10.16 0.04 7.42
N GLY A 244 -10.18 1.16 6.69
CA GLY A 244 -10.51 2.47 7.27
C GLY A 244 -11.88 2.52 7.97
N LEU A 245 -12.95 2.22 7.25
CA LEU A 245 -14.31 2.23 7.77
C LEU A 245 -14.54 1.09 8.77
N ALA A 246 -14.11 -0.14 8.46
CA ALA A 246 -14.32 -1.30 9.32
C ALA A 246 -13.73 -1.10 10.74
N TYR A 247 -12.49 -0.61 10.82
CA TYR A 247 -11.83 -0.36 12.09
C TYR A 247 -12.35 0.89 12.78
N TYR A 248 -12.70 1.94 12.03
CA TYR A 248 -13.34 3.13 12.59
C TYR A 248 -14.67 2.79 13.26
N VAL A 249 -15.58 2.07 12.59
CA VAL A 249 -16.87 1.70 13.16
C VAL A 249 -16.69 0.84 14.41
N SER A 250 -15.76 -0.12 14.38
CA SER A 250 -15.49 -1.03 15.49
C SER A 250 -14.94 -0.34 16.75
N TYR A 251 -14.20 0.76 16.59
CA TYR A 251 -13.52 1.43 17.71
C TYR A 251 -14.01 2.86 17.99
N SER A 252 -14.96 3.38 17.22
CA SER A 252 -15.48 4.76 17.31
C SER A 252 -15.96 5.16 18.71
N LYS A 253 -16.69 4.29 19.41
CA LYS A 253 -17.16 4.56 20.79
C LYS A 253 -16.02 4.68 21.80
N ALA A 254 -14.99 3.84 21.68
CA ALA A 254 -13.81 3.90 22.53
C ALA A 254 -13.01 5.18 22.25
N ILE A 255 -12.86 5.55 20.97
CA ILE A 255 -12.18 6.79 20.54
C ILE A 255 -12.91 8.03 21.08
N GLN A 256 -14.26 8.03 21.07
CA GLN A 256 -15.06 9.12 21.63
C GLN A 256 -14.97 9.20 23.16
N ALA A 257 -15.00 8.06 23.86
CA ALA A 257 -14.87 8.00 25.31
C ALA A 257 -13.51 8.53 25.79
N SER A 258 -12.41 8.10 25.14
CA SER A 258 -11.05 8.61 25.37
C SER A 258 -10.95 10.13 25.20
N ALA A 259 -11.60 10.69 24.16
CA ALA A 259 -11.58 12.12 23.89
C ALA A 259 -12.36 12.97 24.92
N THR A 260 -13.37 12.38 25.56
CA THR A 260 -14.17 13.06 26.61
C THR A 260 -13.60 12.91 28.03
N GLY A 261 -12.51 12.17 28.23
CA GLY A 261 -11.95 11.89 29.56
C GLY A 261 -12.86 11.00 30.43
N VAL A 262 -13.86 10.37 29.81
CA VAL A 262 -14.84 9.50 30.46
C VAL A 262 -14.28 8.08 30.43
N THR A 263 -13.82 7.58 31.57
CA THR A 263 -13.32 6.22 31.70
C THR A 263 -14.44 5.21 31.45
N ALA A 264 -14.13 4.10 30.78
CA ALA A 264 -15.10 3.05 30.42
C ALA A 264 -15.97 2.53 31.60
N ALA A 265 -15.49 2.71 32.84
CA ALA A 265 -16.21 2.38 34.07
C ALA A 265 -17.54 3.17 34.26
N SER A 266 -17.68 4.37 33.70
CA SER A 266 -18.92 5.15 33.84
C SER A 266 -20.02 4.76 32.86
N ILE A 267 -19.70 3.97 31.82
CA ILE A 267 -20.68 3.51 30.83
C ILE A 267 -21.40 2.25 31.36
N GLU A 268 -20.71 1.34 32.05
CA GLU A 268 -21.33 0.14 32.64
C GLU A 268 -22.27 0.46 33.81
N GLN A 269 -22.01 1.53 34.58
CA GLN A 269 -22.88 1.93 35.70
C GLN A 269 -24.21 2.56 35.26
N GLN A 270 -24.34 3.05 34.02
CA GLN A 270 -25.61 3.61 33.52
C GLN A 270 -26.56 2.53 32.96
N THR A 271 -26.04 1.38 32.55
CA THR A 271 -26.86 0.24 32.07
C THR A 271 -27.29 -0.72 33.18
N GLY A 272 -26.67 -0.66 34.37
CA GLY A 272 -26.96 -1.57 35.49
C GLY A 272 -28.01 -1.09 36.50
N SER A 273 -28.60 0.10 36.33
CA SER A 273 -29.56 0.69 37.30
C SER A 273 -31.00 0.76 36.78
N GLN A 274 -31.33 0.08 35.68
CA GLN A 274 -32.70 -0.09 35.20
C GLN A 274 -33.04 -1.55 34.98
N ILE A 275 -32.96 -2.35 36.04
CA ILE A 275 -33.83 -3.52 36.28
C ILE A 275 -34.16 -3.55 37.76
#